data_AF-A0A496U3R2-F1
#
_entry.id   AF-A0A496U3R2-F1
#
_cell.length_a   1.000
_cell.length_b   1.000
_cell.length_c   1.000
_cell.angle_alpha   90.00
_cell.angle_beta   90.00
_cell.angle_gamma   90.00
#
_symmetry.space_group_name_H-M   'P 1'
#
loop_
_entity.id
_entity.type
_entity.pdbx_description
1 polymer ?
#
loop_
_entity_poly.entity_id
_entity_poly.type
_entity_poly.pdbx_seq_one_letter_code
_entity_poly.pdbx_strand_id
1 'polypeptide(L)'
;MRRLIIILLSVTFILVINLTIMPSLSQRHRDLKKEYITLFLSPSLEKWSAFEWRIMKGFLYTVNLRVYLGKLREETPVLPPEAETVIVKTTEVVSCINPHYYDIYYLANGFLTWDFGNVEMANKFLFKAIKYRPRDWFLYFLLGFNYFYFIGDYKKGGFYIKRAAEIRKSPFLASLAARLMYASGRTEIAIQILRSMIRNAKEEGWRKILIKRLKALEGVLIIEKAVERYRLKFHKDPSTIDELIDKGLLKEIPEDPYGGIFYLDENGMVKSTSNFTERSQRTP
;
A
#
# COMPACT_ATOMS: atom_id res chain seq x y z
N MET A 1 8.12 -5.45 -72.27
CA MET A 1 7.40 -6.65 -71.77
C MET A 1 7.95 -7.19 -70.45
N ARG A 2 9.26 -7.44 -70.30
CA ARG A 2 9.84 -8.04 -69.07
C ARG A 2 9.55 -7.29 -67.75
N ARG A 3 9.52 -5.95 -67.76
CA ARG A 3 9.19 -5.13 -66.57
C ARG A 3 7.72 -5.24 -66.15
N LEU A 4 6.79 -5.32 -67.10
CA LEU A 4 5.36 -5.47 -66.81
C LEU A 4 5.04 -6.82 -66.16
N ILE A 5 5.72 -7.88 -66.58
CA ILE A 5 5.57 -9.23 -66.01
C ILE A 5 6.06 -9.27 -64.56
N ILE A 6 7.18 -8.60 -64.25
CA ILE A 6 7.71 -8.53 -62.87
C ILE A 6 6.76 -7.76 -61.95
N ILE A 7 6.17 -6.66 -62.44
CA ILE A 7 5.19 -5.88 -61.67
C ILE A 7 3.92 -6.72 -61.42
N LEU A 8 3.42 -7.43 -62.44
CA LEU A 8 2.24 -8.27 -62.30
C LEU A 8 2.46 -9.43 -61.31
N LEU A 9 3.64 -10.06 -61.35
CA LEU A 9 4.03 -11.13 -60.43
C LEU A 9 4.21 -10.63 -59.00
N SER A 10 4.75 -9.42 -58.80
CA SER A 10 4.89 -8.85 -57.46
C SER A 10 3.56 -8.42 -56.86
N VAL A 11 2.65 -7.87 -57.67
CA VAL A 11 1.28 -7.53 -57.23
C VAL A 11 0.49 -8.79 -56.89
N THR A 12 0.54 -9.83 -57.72
CA THR A 12 -0.12 -11.11 -57.42
C THR A 12 0.48 -11.80 -56.19
N PHE A 13 1.80 -11.73 -55.99
CA PHE A 13 2.44 -12.24 -54.78
C PHE A 13 1.99 -11.49 -53.51
N ILE A 14 1.90 -10.15 -53.56
CA ILE A 14 1.37 -9.34 -52.46
C ILE A 14 -0.11 -9.65 -52.20
N LEU A 15 -0.90 -9.88 -53.26
CA LEU A 15 -2.32 -10.21 -53.15
C LEU A 15 -2.53 -11.59 -52.52
N VAL A 16 -1.74 -12.59 -52.93
CA VAL A 16 -1.77 -13.95 -52.37
C VAL A 16 -1.34 -13.92 -50.90
N ILE A 17 -0.28 -13.19 -50.55
CA ILE A 17 0.12 -12.96 -49.16
C ILE A 17 -1.04 -12.33 -48.36
N ASN A 18 -1.69 -11.29 -48.87
CA ASN A 18 -2.81 -10.65 -48.18
C ASN A 18 -4.07 -11.52 -48.09
N LEU A 19 -4.31 -12.43 -49.04
CA LEU A 19 -5.50 -13.28 -49.04
C LEU A 19 -5.34 -14.60 -48.29
N THR A 20 -4.10 -15.11 -48.13
CA THR A 20 -3.85 -16.38 -47.42
C THR A 20 -3.17 -16.19 -46.07
N ILE A 21 -2.21 -15.28 -45.98
CA ILE A 21 -1.44 -15.07 -44.75
C ILE A 21 -2.21 -14.16 -43.79
N MET A 22 -2.91 -13.13 -44.29
CA MET A 22 -3.65 -12.20 -43.42
C MET A 22 -4.86 -12.84 -42.72
N PRO A 23 -5.70 -13.68 -43.38
CA PRO A 23 -6.77 -14.40 -42.71
C PRO A 23 -6.24 -15.46 -41.73
N SER A 24 -5.19 -16.21 -42.09
CA SER A 24 -4.58 -17.18 -41.18
C SER A 24 -3.87 -16.51 -40.00
N LEU A 25 -3.24 -15.35 -40.19
CA LEU A 25 -2.73 -14.50 -39.10
C LEU A 25 -3.85 -13.92 -38.25
N SER A 26 -5.00 -13.55 -38.83
CA SER A 26 -6.18 -13.06 -38.10
C SER A 26 -6.87 -14.16 -37.28
N GLN A 27 -6.81 -15.41 -37.77
CA GLN A 27 -7.37 -16.58 -37.12
C GLN A 27 -6.42 -17.07 -36.02
N ARG A 28 -5.10 -17.10 -36.29
CA ARG A 28 -4.08 -17.21 -35.24
C ARG A 28 -4.18 -16.09 -34.21
N HIS A 29 -4.47 -14.84 -34.58
CA HIS A 29 -4.70 -13.75 -33.62
C HIS A 29 -5.95 -13.97 -32.75
N ARG A 30 -6.97 -14.66 -33.28
CA ARG A 30 -8.18 -15.05 -32.53
C ARG A 30 -7.95 -16.25 -31.63
N ASP A 31 -7.09 -17.19 -32.02
CA ASP A 31 -6.70 -18.33 -31.19
C ASP A 31 -5.66 -17.93 -30.12
N LEU A 32 -4.71 -17.05 -30.48
CA LEU A 32 -3.83 -16.30 -29.56
C LEU A 32 -4.62 -15.41 -28.59
N LYS A 33 -5.92 -15.15 -28.84
CA LYS A 33 -6.80 -14.45 -27.91
C LYS A 33 -7.06 -15.27 -26.64
N LYS A 34 -6.93 -16.61 -26.70
CA LYS A 34 -6.85 -17.53 -25.55
C LYS A 34 -5.42 -17.64 -24.99
N GLU A 35 -4.43 -17.32 -25.82
CA GLU A 35 -3.00 -17.46 -25.57
C GLU A 35 -2.28 -16.10 -25.43
N TYR A 36 -2.95 -15.07 -24.89
CA TYR A 36 -2.29 -13.86 -24.35
C TYR A 36 -1.45 -14.18 -23.09
N ILE A 37 -1.01 -15.43 -22.94
CA ILE A 37 0.18 -15.79 -22.21
C ILE A 37 1.31 -15.06 -22.94
N THR A 38 1.55 -13.83 -22.50
CA THR A 38 2.74 -13.05 -22.75
C THR A 38 3.93 -14.01 -22.85
N LEU A 39 4.38 -14.26 -24.07
CA LEU A 39 5.63 -14.94 -24.39
C LEU A 39 6.75 -14.01 -23.91
N PHE A 40 6.99 -14.04 -22.60
CA PHE A 40 8.13 -13.38 -22.01
C PHE A 40 9.36 -14.22 -22.35
N LEU A 41 10.40 -13.58 -22.87
CA LEU A 41 11.74 -14.13 -22.67
C LEU A 41 12.10 -14.04 -21.18
N SER A 42 13.22 -14.63 -20.76
CA SER A 42 13.67 -14.48 -19.37
C SER A 42 13.85 -12.99 -19.02
N PRO A 43 13.62 -12.56 -17.75
CA PRO A 43 13.71 -11.15 -17.37
C PRO A 43 15.03 -10.46 -17.78
N SER A 44 16.13 -11.20 -17.84
CA SER A 44 17.43 -10.72 -18.29
C SER A 44 17.49 -10.47 -19.79
N LEU A 45 16.91 -11.36 -20.61
CA LEU A 45 16.84 -11.22 -22.06
C LEU A 45 15.92 -10.06 -22.45
N GLU A 46 14.79 -9.89 -21.76
CA GLU A 46 13.90 -8.75 -22.02
C GLU A 46 14.54 -7.41 -21.66
N LYS A 47 15.31 -7.37 -20.56
CA LYS A 47 16.07 -6.18 -20.20
C LYS A 47 17.11 -5.85 -21.26
N TRP A 48 17.81 -6.85 -21.81
CA TRP A 48 18.79 -6.67 -22.87
C TRP A 48 18.14 -6.20 -24.18
N SER A 49 17.06 -6.85 -24.60
CA SER A 49 16.35 -6.53 -25.84
C SER A 49 15.59 -5.20 -25.79
N ALA A 50 15.41 -4.61 -24.60
CA ALA A 50 14.69 -3.36 -24.45
C ALA A 50 15.46 -2.13 -24.92
N PHE A 51 16.80 -2.15 -24.96
CA PHE A 51 17.65 -1.01 -25.33
C PHE A 51 17.17 0.32 -24.72
N GLU A 52 16.79 1.30 -25.54
CA GLU A 52 16.25 2.60 -25.12
C GLU A 52 14.73 2.58 -24.87
N TRP A 53 14.03 1.55 -25.37
CA TRP A 53 12.57 1.41 -25.32
C TRP A 53 12.05 0.80 -24.01
N ARG A 54 12.82 0.87 -22.93
CA ARG A 54 12.51 0.24 -21.62
C ARG A 54 11.18 0.74 -21.04
N ILE A 55 10.89 2.03 -21.21
CA ILE A 55 9.62 2.64 -20.78
C ILE A 55 8.47 2.10 -21.64
N MET A 56 8.62 2.12 -22.96
CA MET A 56 7.57 1.67 -23.89
C MET A 56 7.24 0.18 -23.70
N LYS A 57 8.25 -0.68 -23.55
CA LYS A 57 8.04 -2.11 -23.25
C LYS A 57 7.36 -2.32 -21.91
N GLY A 58 7.79 -1.61 -20.86
CA GLY A 58 7.15 -1.68 -19.55
C GLY A 58 5.67 -1.27 -19.59
N PHE A 59 5.37 -0.20 -20.33
CA PHE A 59 4.00 0.25 -20.58
C PHE A 59 3.18 -0.80 -21.33
N LEU A 60 3.70 -1.30 -22.47
CA LEU A 60 3.01 -2.30 -23.30
C LEU A 60 2.66 -3.56 -22.51
N TYR A 61 3.61 -4.12 -21.75
CA TYR A 61 3.34 -5.31 -20.92
C TYR A 61 2.31 -5.04 -19.82
N THR A 62 2.35 -3.85 -19.22
CA THR A 62 1.38 -3.49 -18.17
C THR A 62 -0.02 -3.29 -18.74
N VAL A 63 -0.15 -2.70 -19.94
CA VAL A 63 -1.45 -2.55 -20.63
C VAL A 63 -1.99 -3.92 -21.04
N ASN A 64 -1.14 -4.79 -21.61
CA ASN A 64 -1.56 -6.15 -21.98
C ASN A 64 -2.05 -6.94 -20.76
N LEU A 65 -1.35 -6.82 -19.62
CA LEU A 65 -1.79 -7.42 -18.36
C LEU A 65 -3.16 -6.87 -17.91
N ARG A 66 -3.37 -5.55 -17.97
CA ARG A 66 -4.66 -4.95 -17.62
C ARG A 66 -5.80 -5.44 -18.52
N VAL A 67 -5.56 -5.52 -19.83
CA VAL A 67 -6.56 -6.02 -20.79
C VAL A 67 -6.87 -7.49 -20.53
N TYR A 68 -5.86 -8.31 -20.24
CA TYR A 68 -6.03 -9.71 -19.88
C TYR A 68 -6.88 -9.87 -18.61
N LEU A 69 -6.51 -9.17 -17.52
CA LEU A 69 -7.25 -9.22 -16.25
C LEU A 69 -8.68 -8.66 -16.39
N GLY A 70 -8.88 -7.64 -17.23
CA GLY A 70 -10.19 -7.08 -17.53
C GLY A 70 -11.12 -8.10 -18.18
N LYS A 71 -10.64 -8.80 -19.21
CA LYS A 71 -11.40 -9.87 -19.87
C LYS A 71 -11.72 -11.02 -18.91
N LEU A 72 -10.74 -11.45 -18.11
CA LEU A 72 -10.99 -12.48 -17.10
C LEU A 72 -12.06 -12.07 -16.10
N ARG A 73 -12.10 -10.80 -15.69
CA ARG A 73 -13.11 -10.30 -14.75
C ARG A 73 -14.52 -10.27 -15.35
N GLU A 74 -14.63 -10.08 -16.67
CA GLU A 74 -15.90 -10.18 -17.41
C GLU A 74 -16.40 -11.63 -17.49
N GLU A 75 -15.49 -12.59 -17.65
CA GLU A 75 -15.81 -14.01 -17.80
C GLU A 75 -16.02 -14.72 -16.45
N THR A 76 -15.21 -14.41 -15.45
CA THR A 76 -15.22 -15.05 -14.13
C THR A 76 -15.21 -14.02 -13.00
N PRO A 77 -16.21 -14.00 -12.10
CA PRO A 77 -16.24 -13.06 -10.97
C PRO A 77 -15.01 -13.15 -10.05
N VAL A 78 -14.49 -14.37 -9.87
CA VAL A 78 -13.25 -14.66 -9.12
C VAL A 78 -12.15 -14.98 -10.12
N LEU A 79 -10.97 -14.37 -9.94
CA LEU A 79 -9.84 -14.60 -10.84
C LEU A 79 -9.23 -16.00 -10.60
N PRO A 80 -8.88 -16.73 -11.68
CA PRO A 80 -8.28 -18.04 -11.55
C PRO A 80 -6.81 -17.94 -11.07
N PRO A 81 -6.24 -18.97 -10.41
CA PRO A 81 -4.85 -18.95 -9.90
C PRO A 81 -3.78 -18.68 -10.97
N GLU A 82 -4.05 -19.05 -12.22
CA GLU A 82 -3.18 -18.77 -13.36
C GLU A 82 -2.95 -17.27 -13.55
N ALA A 83 -3.96 -16.44 -13.25
CA ALA A 83 -3.86 -14.99 -13.35
C ALA A 83 -2.85 -14.42 -12.34
N GLU A 84 -2.75 -14.98 -11.13
CA GLU A 84 -1.72 -14.62 -10.15
C GLU A 84 -0.33 -14.85 -10.72
N THR A 85 -0.12 -16.04 -11.31
CA THR A 85 1.16 -16.41 -11.93
C THR A 85 1.54 -15.44 -13.06
N VAL A 86 0.57 -15.04 -13.89
CA VAL A 86 0.77 -14.05 -14.95
C VAL A 86 1.14 -12.68 -14.37
N ILE A 87 0.46 -12.22 -13.31
CA ILE A 87 0.77 -10.96 -12.63
C ILE A 87 2.19 -10.97 -12.08
N VAL A 88 2.58 -12.03 -11.35
CA VAL A 88 3.92 -12.15 -10.76
C VAL A 88 4.99 -12.12 -11.85
N LYS A 89 4.87 -12.96 -12.88
CA LYS A 89 5.84 -13.03 -13.99
C LYS A 89 5.94 -11.70 -14.73
N THR A 90 4.81 -11.08 -15.06
CA THR A 90 4.80 -9.76 -15.72
C THR A 90 5.49 -8.71 -14.86
N THR A 91 5.22 -8.72 -13.56
CA THR A 91 5.82 -7.78 -12.61
C THR A 91 7.33 -7.97 -12.50
N GLU A 92 7.81 -9.21 -12.45
CA GLU A 92 9.24 -9.52 -12.47
C GLU A 92 9.93 -9.01 -13.73
N VAL A 93 9.34 -9.26 -14.91
CA VAL A 93 9.87 -8.82 -16.20
C VAL A 93 9.88 -7.29 -16.28
N VAL A 94 8.75 -6.63 -16.07
CA VAL A 94 8.65 -5.16 -16.18
C VAL A 94 9.55 -4.48 -15.14
N SER A 95 9.58 -4.97 -13.91
CA SER A 95 10.47 -4.42 -12.87
C SER A 95 11.95 -4.73 -13.10
N CYS A 96 12.31 -5.67 -13.97
CA CYS A 96 13.68 -5.91 -14.44
C CYS A 96 14.05 -4.94 -15.56
N ILE A 97 13.15 -4.77 -16.54
CA ILE A 97 13.31 -3.86 -17.67
C ILE A 97 13.36 -2.42 -17.16
N ASN A 98 12.39 -1.97 -16.39
CA ASN A 98 12.33 -0.62 -15.84
C ASN A 98 11.92 -0.63 -14.36
N PRO A 99 12.89 -0.69 -13.43
CA PRO A 99 12.60 -0.68 -12.00
C PRO A 99 11.97 0.62 -11.47
N HIS A 100 12.01 1.72 -12.24
CA HIS A 100 11.37 2.98 -11.87
C HIS A 100 9.90 3.07 -12.32
N TYR A 101 9.41 2.08 -13.07
CA TYR A 101 8.06 2.07 -13.62
C TYR A 101 7.03 1.79 -12.52
N TYR A 102 6.36 2.83 -12.05
CA TYR A 102 5.49 2.77 -10.87
C TYR A 102 4.25 1.87 -11.08
N ASP A 103 3.60 1.97 -12.25
CA ASP A 103 2.28 1.38 -12.49
C ASP A 103 2.23 -0.13 -12.29
N ILE A 104 3.32 -0.84 -12.62
CA ILE A 104 3.36 -2.29 -12.44
C ILE A 104 3.34 -2.67 -10.96
N TYR A 105 4.02 -1.90 -10.10
CA TYR A 105 4.03 -2.15 -8.67
C TYR A 105 2.68 -1.84 -8.03
N TYR A 106 2.03 -0.77 -8.48
CA TYR A 106 0.68 -0.42 -8.03
C TYR A 106 -0.33 -1.51 -8.41
N LEU A 107 -0.31 -1.93 -9.67
CA LEU A 107 -1.19 -2.98 -10.19
C LEU A 107 -0.96 -4.30 -9.47
N ALA A 108 0.31 -4.74 -9.39
CA ALA A 108 0.66 -5.98 -8.71
C ALA A 108 0.24 -5.96 -7.24
N ASN A 109 0.48 -4.84 -6.54
CA ASN A 109 0.04 -4.70 -5.16
C ASN A 109 -1.47 -4.91 -5.03
N GLY A 110 -2.27 -4.23 -5.85
CA GLY A 110 -3.73 -4.34 -5.81
C GLY A 110 -4.22 -5.78 -5.96
N PHE A 111 -3.88 -6.44 -7.08
CA PHE A 111 -4.37 -7.78 -7.34
C PHE A 111 -3.82 -8.82 -6.35
N LEU A 112 -2.51 -8.79 -6.07
CA LEU A 112 -1.90 -9.75 -5.18
C LEU A 112 -2.46 -9.66 -3.76
N THR A 113 -2.78 -8.46 -3.25
CA THR A 113 -3.37 -8.35 -1.91
C THR A 113 -4.86 -8.66 -1.89
N TRP A 114 -5.65 -8.08 -2.80
CA TRP A 114 -7.12 -8.12 -2.70
C TRP A 114 -7.73 -9.36 -3.34
N ASP A 115 -7.22 -9.79 -4.49
CA ASP A 115 -7.79 -10.92 -5.24
C ASP A 115 -7.15 -12.26 -4.84
N PHE A 116 -5.85 -12.26 -4.49
CA PHE A 116 -5.11 -13.50 -4.21
C PHE A 116 -4.64 -13.66 -2.76
N GLY A 117 -4.70 -12.61 -1.94
CA GLY A 117 -4.21 -12.67 -0.55
C GLY A 117 -2.68 -12.86 -0.41
N ASN A 118 -1.92 -12.78 -1.50
CA ASN A 118 -0.46 -12.92 -1.52
C ASN A 118 0.26 -11.60 -1.17
N VAL A 119 0.06 -11.17 0.08
CA VAL A 119 0.60 -9.92 0.62
C VAL A 119 2.14 -9.93 0.67
N GLU A 120 2.74 -11.11 0.89
CA GLU A 120 4.19 -11.26 0.93
C GLU A 120 4.83 -10.93 -0.42
N MET A 121 4.29 -11.47 -1.52
CA MET A 121 4.77 -11.18 -2.87
C MET A 121 4.55 -9.71 -3.24
N ALA A 122 3.39 -9.14 -2.89
CA ALA A 122 3.12 -7.71 -3.07
C ALA A 122 4.19 -6.86 -2.37
N ASN A 123 4.50 -7.17 -1.11
CA ASN A 123 5.53 -6.47 -0.33
C ASN A 123 6.93 -6.64 -0.92
N LYS A 124 7.29 -7.83 -1.44
CA LYS A 124 8.57 -8.07 -2.14
C LYS A 124 8.73 -7.12 -3.33
N PHE A 125 7.68 -6.92 -4.11
CA PHE A 125 7.69 -5.96 -5.22
C PHE A 125 7.77 -4.51 -4.76
N LEU A 126 7.03 -4.12 -3.71
CA LEU A 126 7.12 -2.77 -3.14
C LEU A 126 8.51 -2.47 -2.56
N PHE A 127 9.16 -3.44 -1.90
CA PHE A 127 10.55 -3.30 -1.44
C PHE A 127 11.50 -3.06 -2.60
N LYS A 128 11.33 -3.79 -3.71
CA LYS A 128 12.10 -3.53 -4.93
C LYS A 128 11.84 -2.12 -5.45
N ALA A 129 10.58 -1.68 -5.55
CA ALA A 129 10.23 -0.34 -6.01
C ALA A 129 10.87 0.76 -5.15
N ILE A 130 10.84 0.62 -3.82
CA ILE A 130 11.43 1.58 -2.87
C ILE A 130 12.94 1.75 -3.07
N LYS A 131 13.67 0.69 -3.44
CA LYS A 131 15.11 0.78 -3.75
C LYS A 131 15.39 1.76 -4.89
N TYR A 132 14.48 1.87 -5.86
CA TYR A 132 14.62 2.74 -7.03
C TYR A 132 13.84 4.06 -6.90
N ARG A 133 12.81 4.10 -6.06
CA ARG A 133 11.96 5.28 -5.83
C ARG A 133 11.85 5.59 -4.32
N PRO A 134 12.97 5.87 -3.62
CA PRO A 134 12.97 6.04 -2.15
C PRO A 134 12.27 7.32 -1.67
N ARG A 135 11.92 8.24 -2.57
CA ARG A 135 11.17 9.47 -2.28
C ARG A 135 9.70 9.39 -2.70
N ASP A 136 9.23 8.22 -3.11
CA ASP A 136 7.83 8.02 -3.48
C ASP A 136 7.03 7.62 -2.24
N TRP A 137 6.36 8.61 -1.63
CA TRP A 137 5.59 8.43 -0.41
C TRP A 137 4.52 7.35 -0.53
N PHE A 138 3.98 7.14 -1.74
CA PHE A 138 2.86 6.23 -1.93
C PHE A 138 3.28 4.77 -1.82
N LEU A 139 4.51 4.42 -2.22
CA LEU A 139 5.05 3.07 -2.02
C LEU A 139 5.17 2.71 -0.54
N TYR A 140 5.60 3.66 0.29
CA TYR A 140 5.62 3.51 1.75
C TYR A 140 4.21 3.44 2.34
N PHE A 141 3.26 4.19 1.77
CA PHE A 141 1.85 4.09 2.16
C PHE A 141 1.29 2.70 1.87
N LEU A 142 1.46 2.16 0.66
CA LEU A 142 1.00 0.82 0.30
C LEU A 142 1.63 -0.25 1.19
N LEU A 143 2.94 -0.16 1.43
CA LEU A 143 3.64 -1.11 2.30
C LEU A 143 3.12 -1.04 3.74
N GLY A 144 2.93 0.18 4.26
CA GLY A 144 2.35 0.39 5.58
C GLY A 144 0.93 -0.14 5.68
N PHE A 145 0.10 0.11 4.66
CA PHE A 145 -1.25 -0.42 4.53
C PHE A 145 -1.25 -1.95 4.55
N ASN A 146 -0.38 -2.58 3.78
CA ASN A 146 -0.31 -4.03 3.74
C ASN A 146 0.02 -4.63 5.11
N TYR A 147 0.95 -4.00 5.86
CA TYR A 147 1.28 -4.45 7.20
C TYR A 147 0.14 -4.27 8.20
N PHE A 148 -0.49 -3.10 8.27
CA PHE A 148 -1.52 -2.90 9.31
C PHE A 148 -2.87 -3.53 8.95
N TYR A 149 -3.23 -3.58 7.67
CA TYR A 149 -4.57 -4.01 7.25
C TYR A 149 -4.63 -5.52 6.98
N PHE A 150 -3.72 -6.05 6.16
CA PHE A 150 -3.75 -7.47 5.80
C PHE A 150 -2.99 -8.36 6.78
N ILE A 151 -1.84 -7.88 7.30
CA ILE A 151 -0.98 -8.69 8.20
C ILE A 151 -1.35 -8.46 9.69
N GLY A 152 -1.92 -7.32 10.04
CA GLY A 152 -2.19 -6.93 11.43
C GLY A 152 -0.96 -6.46 12.21
N ASP A 153 0.19 -6.25 11.56
CA ASP A 153 1.41 -5.71 12.17
C ASP A 153 1.34 -4.18 12.24
N TYR A 154 0.66 -3.67 13.26
CA TYR A 154 0.51 -2.22 13.49
C TYR A 154 1.86 -1.51 13.67
N LYS A 155 2.89 -2.19 14.21
CA LYS A 155 4.21 -1.62 14.43
C LYS A 155 4.91 -1.35 13.10
N LYS A 156 5.00 -2.35 12.22
CA LYS A 156 5.58 -2.17 10.87
C LYS A 156 4.72 -1.25 10.02
N GLY A 157 3.40 -1.38 10.12
CA GLY A 157 2.46 -0.49 9.46
C GLY A 157 2.73 0.98 9.82
N GLY A 158 2.72 1.30 11.11
CA GLY A 158 3.04 2.63 11.62
C GLY A 158 4.41 3.13 11.18
N PHE A 159 5.43 2.26 11.12
CA PHE A 159 6.77 2.62 10.67
C PHE A 159 6.81 3.09 9.22
N TYR A 160 6.17 2.34 8.30
CA TYR A 160 6.15 2.74 6.88
C TYR A 160 5.21 3.91 6.61
N ILE A 161 4.04 3.98 7.29
CA ILE A 161 3.16 5.15 7.19
C ILE A 161 3.86 6.42 7.71
N LYS A 162 4.68 6.32 8.77
CA LYS A 162 5.53 7.44 9.24
C LYS A 162 6.47 7.93 8.13
N ARG A 163 7.14 7.02 7.42
CA ARG A 163 7.99 7.39 6.27
C ARG A 163 7.20 8.08 5.16
N ALA A 164 6.02 7.57 4.84
CA ALA A 164 5.11 8.22 3.88
C ALA A 164 4.73 9.64 4.34
N ALA A 165 4.43 9.82 5.63
CA ALA A 165 4.10 11.11 6.23
C ALA A 165 5.25 12.12 6.15
N GLU A 166 6.48 11.69 6.43
CA GLU A 166 7.70 12.52 6.34
C GLU A 166 7.94 13.02 4.91
N ILE A 167 7.83 12.13 3.93
CA ILE A 167 8.05 12.46 2.51
C ILE A 167 6.95 13.37 1.97
N ARG A 168 5.68 13.02 2.19
CA ARG A 168 4.53 13.78 1.69
C ARG A 168 4.29 15.06 2.50
N LYS A 169 4.89 15.18 3.69
CA LYS A 169 4.59 16.20 4.71
C LYS A 169 3.10 16.22 5.05
N SER A 170 2.49 15.04 5.16
CA SER A 170 1.05 14.88 5.36
C SER A 170 0.69 14.73 6.85
N PRO A 171 -0.08 15.66 7.42
CA PRO A 171 -0.59 15.57 8.78
C PRO A 171 -1.54 14.38 8.98
N PHE A 172 -2.33 14.05 7.96
CA PHE A 172 -3.21 12.88 7.98
C PHE A 172 -2.41 11.59 8.13
N LEU A 173 -1.36 11.39 7.32
CA LEU A 173 -0.50 10.22 7.42
C LEU A 173 0.26 10.18 8.75
N ALA A 174 0.68 11.33 9.28
CA ALA A 174 1.30 11.41 10.60
C ALA A 174 0.35 10.96 11.71
N SER A 175 -0.90 11.42 11.66
CA SER A 175 -1.94 11.01 12.60
C SER A 175 -2.24 9.52 12.49
N LEU A 176 -2.26 8.96 11.28
CA LEU A 176 -2.44 7.52 11.07
C LEU A 176 -1.25 6.73 11.62
N ALA A 177 -0.02 7.15 11.34
CA ALA A 177 1.18 6.52 11.88
C ALA A 177 1.20 6.53 13.43
N ALA A 178 0.83 7.65 14.04
CA ALA A 178 0.72 7.77 15.49
C ALA A 178 -0.36 6.83 16.05
N ARG A 179 -1.52 6.73 15.40
CA ARG A 179 -2.58 5.79 15.79
C ARG A 179 -2.09 4.33 15.74
N LEU A 180 -1.38 3.96 14.67
CA LEU A 180 -0.84 2.61 14.50
C LEU A 180 0.23 2.29 15.55
N MET A 181 1.13 3.25 15.85
CA MET A 181 2.13 3.07 16.91
C MET A 181 1.47 2.93 18.29
N TYR A 182 0.48 3.77 18.61
CA TYR A 182 -0.31 3.64 19.83
C TYR A 182 -0.98 2.27 19.90
N ALA A 183 -1.69 1.83 18.84
CA ALA A 183 -2.31 0.51 18.78
C ALA A 183 -1.33 -0.67 18.97
N SER A 184 -0.04 -0.46 18.69
CA SER A 184 1.02 -1.44 18.95
C SER A 184 1.64 -1.37 20.35
N GLY A 185 1.06 -0.59 21.27
CA GLY A 185 1.58 -0.35 22.63
C GLY A 185 2.83 0.55 22.67
N ARG A 186 3.02 1.40 21.66
CA ARG A 186 4.22 2.27 21.52
C ARG A 186 3.84 3.75 21.58
N THR A 187 3.15 4.13 22.66
CA THR A 187 2.60 5.48 22.86
C THR A 187 3.67 6.56 22.80
N GLU A 188 4.87 6.33 23.37
CA GLU A 188 5.97 7.30 23.29
C GLU A 188 6.43 7.55 21.85
N ILE A 189 6.48 6.49 21.03
CA ILE A 189 6.84 6.62 19.60
C ILE A 189 5.74 7.40 18.87
N ALA A 190 4.47 7.14 19.16
CA ALA A 190 3.36 7.88 18.60
C ALA A 190 3.47 9.39 18.94
N ILE A 191 3.77 9.73 20.19
CA ILE A 191 4.02 11.11 20.65
C ILE A 191 5.20 11.75 19.90
N GLN A 192 6.31 11.03 19.75
CA GLN A 192 7.48 11.54 19.02
C GLN A 192 7.18 11.84 17.54
N ILE A 193 6.39 10.98 16.88
CA ILE A 193 5.93 11.20 15.51
C ILE A 193 5.14 12.52 15.43
N LEU A 194 4.16 12.70 16.31
CA LEU A 194 3.32 13.91 16.32
C LEU A 194 4.16 15.16 16.60
N ARG A 195 5.03 15.14 17.62
CA ARG A 195 5.92 16.28 17.95
C ARG A 195 6.81 16.65 16.78
N SER A 196 7.38 15.66 16.08
CA SER A 196 8.20 15.91 14.89
C SER A 196 7.40 16.56 13.76
N MET A 197 6.19 16.07 13.51
CA MET A 197 5.34 16.59 12.44
C MET A 197 4.77 17.97 12.75
N ILE A 198 4.44 18.26 14.02
CA ILE A 198 4.02 19.59 14.49
C ILE A 198 5.11 20.63 14.25
N ARG A 199 6.37 20.30 14.57
CA ARG A 199 7.51 21.22 14.33
C ARG A 199 7.69 21.55 12.85
N ASN A 200 7.36 20.62 11.96
CA ASN A 200 7.55 20.77 10.51
C ASN A 200 6.26 21.21 9.78
N ALA A 201 5.13 21.34 10.48
CA ALA A 201 3.85 21.73 9.89
C ALA A 201 3.86 23.23 9.57
N LYS A 202 3.59 23.57 8.30
CA LYS A 202 3.53 24.96 7.83
C LYS A 202 2.16 25.61 8.02
N GLU A 203 1.10 24.80 8.00
CA GLU A 203 -0.27 25.28 8.03
C GLU A 203 -0.87 25.09 9.44
N GLU A 204 -1.43 26.19 9.97
CA GLU A 204 -1.88 26.27 11.35
C GLU A 204 -3.08 25.35 11.65
N GLY A 205 -3.98 25.16 10.69
CA GLY A 205 -5.13 24.26 10.82
C GLY A 205 -4.69 22.81 11.12
N TRP A 206 -3.76 22.29 10.32
CA TRP A 206 -3.21 20.96 10.54
C TRP A 206 -2.40 20.85 11.83
N ARG A 207 -1.67 21.91 12.19
CA ARG A 207 -0.92 21.97 13.44
C ARG A 207 -1.86 21.79 14.64
N LYS A 208 -3.01 22.46 14.65
CA LYS A 208 -4.04 22.30 15.69
C LYS A 208 -4.56 20.87 15.80
N ILE A 209 -4.84 20.22 14.67
CA ILE A 209 -5.30 18.82 14.64
C ILE A 209 -4.25 17.88 15.27
N LEU A 210 -2.98 18.05 14.91
CA LEU A 210 -1.89 17.24 15.47
C LEU A 210 -1.65 17.52 16.95
N ILE A 211 -1.75 18.79 17.39
CA ILE A 211 -1.63 19.18 18.80
C ILE A 211 -2.74 18.54 19.64
N LYS A 212 -3.99 18.55 19.15
CA LYS A 212 -5.12 17.92 19.83
C LYS A 212 -4.85 16.43 20.07
N ARG A 213 -4.38 15.72 19.03
CA ARG A 213 -4.02 14.31 19.15
C ARG A 213 -2.80 14.07 20.04
N LEU A 214 -1.80 14.96 19.99
CA LEU A 214 -0.63 14.91 20.86
C LEU A 214 -1.06 14.97 22.34
N LYS A 215 -1.90 15.95 22.71
CA LYS A 215 -2.42 16.09 24.07
C LYS A 215 -3.17 14.84 24.53
N ALA A 216 -4.00 14.25 23.68
CA ALA A 216 -4.71 13.03 23.99
C ALA A 216 -3.74 11.87 24.30
N LEU A 217 -2.71 11.67 23.46
CA LEU A 217 -1.72 10.61 23.69
C LEU A 217 -0.78 10.90 24.86
N GLU A 218 -0.51 12.17 25.18
CA GLU A 218 0.21 12.55 26.40
C GLU A 218 -0.58 12.19 27.66
N GLY A 219 -1.91 12.40 27.65
CA GLY A 219 -2.80 11.93 28.71
C GLY A 219 -2.78 10.41 28.87
N VAL A 220 -2.87 9.68 27.75
CA VAL A 220 -2.71 8.21 27.71
C VAL A 220 -1.39 7.80 28.36
N LEU A 221 -0.27 8.41 27.96
CA LEU A 221 1.06 8.06 28.48
C LEU A 221 1.19 8.30 29.99
N ILE A 222 0.56 9.35 30.52
CA ILE A 222 0.53 9.62 31.97
C ILE A 222 -0.14 8.47 32.72
N ILE A 223 -1.29 8.00 32.20
CA ILE A 223 -2.05 6.90 32.80
C ILE A 223 -1.26 5.59 32.64
N GLU A 224 -0.70 5.30 31.46
CA GLU A 224 0.12 4.10 31.21
C GLU A 224 1.30 4.00 32.18
N LYS A 225 1.99 5.12 32.46
CA LYS A 225 3.06 5.16 33.47
C LYS A 225 2.56 4.95 34.89
N ALA A 226 1.34 5.41 35.22
CA ALA A 226 0.74 5.14 36.52
C ALA A 226 0.38 3.66 36.67
N VAL A 227 -0.15 3.03 35.61
CA VAL A 227 -0.41 1.58 35.53
C VAL A 227 0.89 0.78 35.71
N GLU A 228 1.97 1.16 35.01
CA GLU A 228 3.27 0.51 35.15
C GLU A 228 3.79 0.57 36.60
N ARG A 229 3.70 1.74 37.25
CA ARG A 229 4.06 1.89 38.67
C ARG A 229 3.18 1.05 39.59
N TYR A 230 1.89 0.94 39.30
CA TYR A 230 0.97 0.08 40.05
C TYR A 230 1.39 -1.38 39.94
N ARG A 231 1.67 -1.85 38.72
CA ARG A 231 2.13 -3.22 38.44
C ARG A 231 3.44 -3.53 39.16
N LEU A 232 4.40 -2.60 39.17
CA LEU A 232 5.68 -2.76 39.87
C LEU A 232 5.51 -2.84 41.40
N LYS A 233 4.53 -2.14 41.97
CA LYS A 233 4.31 -2.06 43.42
C LYS A 233 3.45 -3.19 43.97
N PHE A 234 2.43 -3.62 43.22
CA PHE A 234 1.41 -4.56 43.69
C PHE A 234 1.46 -5.92 42.97
N HIS A 235 2.35 -6.09 41.97
CA HIS A 235 2.47 -7.30 41.15
C HIS A 235 1.16 -7.75 40.47
N LYS A 236 0.23 -6.82 40.29
CA LYS A 236 -1.08 -7.00 39.64
C LYS A 236 -1.40 -5.77 38.80
N ASP A 237 -2.19 -5.94 37.75
CA ASP A 237 -2.77 -4.83 37.01
C ASP A 237 -3.95 -4.17 37.76
N PRO A 238 -4.09 -2.84 37.65
CA PRO A 238 -5.25 -2.13 38.20
C PRO A 238 -6.51 -2.48 37.40
N SER A 239 -7.65 -2.60 38.09
CA SER A 239 -8.92 -2.93 37.44
C SER A 239 -9.55 -1.70 36.79
N THR A 240 -9.37 -0.52 37.39
CA THR A 240 -9.91 0.77 36.92
C THR A 240 -8.85 1.87 37.02
N ILE A 241 -9.09 3.00 36.35
CA ILE A 241 -8.23 4.19 36.49
C ILE A 241 -8.40 4.81 37.87
N ASP A 242 -9.58 4.72 38.49
CA ASP A 242 -9.85 5.25 39.82
C ASP A 242 -8.97 4.61 40.90
N GLU A 243 -8.67 3.31 40.78
CA GLU A 243 -7.72 2.63 41.66
C GLU A 243 -6.33 3.31 41.66
N LEU A 244 -5.91 3.91 40.54
CA LEU A 244 -4.64 4.62 40.44
C LEU A 244 -4.64 5.93 41.25
N ILE A 245 -5.81 6.57 41.37
CA ILE A 245 -6.00 7.79 42.18
C ILE A 245 -6.05 7.42 43.65
N ASP A 246 -6.83 6.40 44.01
CA ASP A 246 -6.97 5.94 45.40
C ASP A 246 -5.64 5.50 46.01
N LYS A 247 -4.74 4.94 45.19
CA LYS A 247 -3.38 4.55 45.60
C LYS A 247 -2.35 5.67 45.46
N GLY A 248 -2.75 6.87 45.05
CA GLY A 248 -1.90 8.05 44.92
C GLY A 248 -0.84 7.95 43.80
N LEU A 249 -1.03 7.05 42.83
CA LEU A 249 -0.13 6.88 41.68
C LEU A 249 -0.47 7.80 40.51
N LEU A 250 -1.69 8.35 40.51
CA LEU A 250 -2.20 9.36 39.61
C LEU A 250 -2.84 10.49 40.42
N LYS A 251 -2.52 11.74 40.11
CA LYS A 251 -3.07 12.91 40.84
C LYS A 251 -4.52 13.20 40.45
N GLU A 252 -4.75 13.21 39.14
CA GLU A 252 -6.04 13.47 38.50
C GLU A 252 -6.06 12.74 37.15
N ILE A 253 -7.26 12.42 36.66
CA ILE A 253 -7.42 11.84 35.32
C ILE A 253 -7.23 12.96 34.29
N PRO A 254 -6.27 12.84 33.36
CA PRO A 254 -6.12 13.83 32.28
C PRO A 254 -7.40 13.98 31.48
N GLU A 255 -7.70 15.20 31.05
CA GLU A 255 -8.83 15.45 30.14
C GLU A 255 -8.54 14.89 28.74
N ASP A 256 -9.53 14.23 28.12
CA ASP A 256 -9.45 13.90 26.70
C ASP A 256 -9.89 15.11 25.85
N PRO A 257 -9.00 15.68 25.02
CA PRO A 257 -9.34 16.79 24.14
C PRO A 257 -10.52 16.52 23.18
N TYR A 258 -10.85 15.26 22.93
CA TYR A 258 -11.99 14.85 22.10
C TYR A 258 -13.31 14.70 22.87
N GLY A 259 -13.33 14.98 24.18
CA GLY A 259 -14.52 14.91 25.02
C GLY A 259 -14.90 13.48 25.44
N GLY A 260 -13.93 12.57 25.43
CA GLY A 260 -14.09 11.21 25.94
C GLY A 260 -13.68 11.07 27.41
N ILE A 261 -13.85 9.86 27.93
CA ILE A 261 -13.40 9.46 29.26
C ILE A 261 -12.40 8.31 29.07
N PHE A 262 -11.26 8.39 29.75
CA PHE A 262 -10.26 7.33 29.72
C PHE A 262 -10.72 6.10 30.51
N TYR A 263 -10.38 4.91 30.02
CA TYR A 263 -10.64 3.65 30.70
C TYR A 263 -9.56 2.61 30.35
N LEU A 264 -9.47 1.53 31.11
CA LEU A 264 -8.59 0.39 30.80
C LEU A 264 -9.39 -0.68 30.06
N ASP A 265 -8.87 -1.19 28.94
CA ASP A 265 -9.45 -2.35 28.28
C ASP A 265 -9.05 -3.67 28.95
N GLU A 266 -9.59 -4.78 28.45
CA GLU A 266 -9.32 -6.14 28.96
C GLU A 266 -7.83 -6.51 28.93
N ASN A 267 -7.03 -5.86 28.08
CA ASN A 267 -5.60 -6.09 27.96
C ASN A 267 -4.77 -5.11 28.84
N GLY A 268 -5.44 -4.29 29.66
CA GLY A 268 -4.80 -3.26 30.47
C GLY A 268 -4.33 -2.03 29.67
N MET A 269 -4.78 -1.87 28.43
CA MET A 269 -4.43 -0.74 27.59
C MET A 269 -5.36 0.44 27.87
N VAL A 270 -4.78 1.64 27.97
CA VAL A 270 -5.55 2.87 28.19
C VAL A 270 -6.27 3.28 26.90
N LYS A 271 -7.59 3.29 26.91
CA LYS A 271 -8.49 3.70 25.81
C LYS A 271 -9.28 4.95 26.19
N SER A 272 -9.94 5.57 25.22
CA SER A 272 -10.92 6.64 25.45
C SER A 272 -12.21 6.35 24.71
N THR A 273 -13.35 6.69 25.33
CA THR A 273 -14.69 6.55 24.73
C THR A 273 -14.88 7.39 23.46
N SER A 274 -14.04 8.41 23.23
CA SER A 274 -14.05 9.19 21.99
C SER A 274 -13.36 8.48 20.82
N ASN A 275 -12.63 7.39 21.06
CA ASN A 275 -11.69 6.77 20.13
C ASN A 275 -10.67 7.75 19.51
N PHE A 276 -10.44 8.88 20.19
CA PHE A 276 -9.65 10.00 19.70
C PHE A 276 -10.16 10.54 18.35
N THR A 277 -11.48 10.50 18.14
CA THR A 277 -12.13 10.99 16.93
C THR A 277 -13.06 12.14 17.25
N GLU A 278 -13.20 13.09 16.33
CA GLU A 278 -14.22 14.12 16.48
C GLU A 278 -15.59 13.44 16.45
N ARG A 279 -16.48 13.79 17.38
CA ARG A 279 -17.89 13.43 17.24
C ARG A 279 -18.39 14.10 15.96
N SER A 280 -18.82 13.30 14.98
CA SER A 280 -19.58 13.82 13.86
C SER A 280 -20.77 14.57 14.45
N GLN A 281 -20.80 15.89 14.28
CA GLN A 281 -22.06 16.62 14.33
C GLN A 281 -22.86 16.07 13.14
N ARG A 282 -23.59 14.97 13.35
CA ARG A 282 -24.73 14.67 12.50
C ARG A 282 -25.72 15.78 12.82
N THR A 283 -25.65 16.86 12.04
CA THR A 283 -26.81 17.73 11.90
C THR A 283 -27.97 16.84 11.46
N PRO A 284 -29.12 16.90 12.16
CA PRO A 284 -30.30 16.13 11.80
C PRO A 284 -30.77 16.44 10.37
#